data_AF-A0A645HVI9-F1
#
_entry.id   AF-A0A645HVI9-F1
#
_cell.length_a   1.000
_cell.length_b   1.000
_cell.length_c   1.000
_cell.angle_alpha   90.00
_cell.angle_beta   90.00
_cell.angle_gamma   90.00
#
_symmetry.space_group_name_H-M   'P 1'
#
loop_
_entity.id
_entity.type
_entity.pdbx_description
1 polymer ?
#
loop_
_entity_poly.entity_id
_entity_poly.type
_entity_poly.pdbx_seq_one_letter_code
_entity_poly.pdbx_strand_id
1 'polypeptide(L)'
;MLRESAQRWIARAVTGTVTLELRRGNDYSLLNTESPNLTYAPERLSMEKVEDAPFSQADRIGQLTMRNLDIVDTRDKLRVYAETGLLSLGGSAALAQLNDGSKK
;
A
#
# COMPACT_ATOMS: atom_id res chain seq x y z
N MET A 1 16.59 -13.34 -18.98
CA MET A 1 16.57 -13.07 -17.52
C MET A 1 15.14 -12.95 -16.96
N LEU A 2 14.30 -11.99 -17.39
CA LEU A 2 12.94 -11.81 -16.82
C LEU A 2 12.04 -13.07 -16.91
N ARG A 3 12.10 -13.80 -18.02
CA ARG A 3 11.35 -15.08 -18.20
C ARG A 3 11.71 -16.11 -17.14
N GLU A 4 13.00 -16.30 -16.86
CA GLU A 4 13.47 -17.29 -15.89
C GLU A 4 13.06 -16.90 -14.47
N SER A 5 13.18 -15.62 -14.12
CA SER A 5 12.78 -15.12 -12.81
C SER A 5 11.28 -15.34 -12.56
N ALA A 6 10.43 -15.01 -13.53
CA ALA A 6 8.98 -15.20 -13.41
C ALA A 6 8.60 -16.68 -13.34
N GLN A 7 9.19 -17.52 -14.19
CA GLN A 7 8.86 -18.96 -14.23
C GLN A 7 9.31 -19.69 -12.95
N ARG A 8 10.44 -19.31 -12.35
CA ARG A 8 10.99 -20.02 -11.20
C ARG A 8 10.48 -19.47 -9.87
N TRP A 9 10.45 -18.16 -9.69
CA TRP A 9 10.16 -17.55 -8.40
C TRP A 9 8.70 -17.14 -8.22
N ILE A 10 7.97 -16.91 -9.32
CA ILE A 10 6.56 -16.54 -9.26
C ILE A 10 5.70 -17.79 -9.55
N ALA A 11 5.78 -18.33 -10.77
CA ALA A 11 4.85 -19.36 -11.22
C ALA A 11 4.87 -20.65 -10.39
N ARG A 12 6.02 -21.03 -9.80
CA ARG A 12 6.11 -22.23 -8.96
C ARG A 12 5.31 -22.16 -7.67
N ALA A 13 5.10 -20.97 -7.12
CA ALA A 13 4.31 -20.79 -5.91
C ALA A 13 2.80 -20.66 -6.21
N VAL A 14 2.43 -20.37 -7.46
CA VAL A 14 1.04 -20.20 -7.88
C VAL A 14 0.42 -21.58 -8.11
N THR A 15 -0.19 -22.13 -7.07
CA THR A 15 -0.94 -23.39 -7.10
C THR A 15 -2.21 -23.20 -6.29
N GLY A 16 -3.37 -23.40 -6.92
CA GLY A 16 -4.67 -23.16 -6.28
C GLY A 16 -5.80 -23.06 -7.30
N THR A 17 -6.99 -22.74 -6.82
CA THR A 17 -8.21 -22.60 -7.60
C THR A 17 -8.86 -21.24 -7.33
N VAL A 18 -9.48 -20.67 -8.36
CA VAL A 18 -10.26 -19.44 -8.26
C VAL A 18 -11.61 -19.70 -8.89
N THR A 19 -12.67 -19.35 -8.18
CA THR A 19 -14.05 -19.47 -8.65
C THR A 19 -14.53 -18.11 -9.13
N LEU A 20 -15.01 -18.03 -10.37
CA LEU A 20 -15.47 -16.79 -10.98
C LEU A 20 -16.93 -16.90 -11.44
N GLU A 21 -17.67 -15.81 -11.30
CA GLU A 21 -18.94 -15.58 -11.99
C GLU A 21 -18.69 -14.72 -13.21
N LEU A 22 -19.09 -15.17 -14.39
CA LEU A 22 -18.95 -14.43 -15.65
C LEU A 22 -20.30 -13.88 -16.10
N ARG A 23 -20.32 -12.62 -16.54
CA ARG A 23 -21.52 -11.95 -17.05
C ARG A 23 -21.31 -11.52 -18.51
N ARG A 24 -21.22 -10.22 -18.82
CA ARG A 24 -21.09 -9.73 -20.20
C ARG A 24 -19.74 -9.05 -20.43
N GLY A 25 -19.01 -9.51 -21.46
CA GLY A 25 -17.70 -8.96 -21.78
C GLY A 25 -16.72 -9.17 -20.62
N ASN A 26 -16.16 -8.06 -20.11
CA ASN A 26 -15.22 -8.07 -18.98
C ASN A 26 -15.92 -7.93 -17.61
N ASP A 27 -17.23 -8.11 -17.56
CA ASP A 27 -17.98 -8.12 -16.31
C ASP A 27 -17.90 -9.50 -15.65
N TYR A 28 -17.15 -9.59 -14.56
CA TYR A 28 -16.98 -10.82 -13.77
C TYR A 28 -16.85 -10.50 -12.27
N SER A 29 -17.16 -11.49 -11.42
CA SER A 29 -16.94 -11.41 -9.97
C SER A 29 -16.09 -12.58 -9.50
N LEU A 30 -15.15 -12.32 -8.60
CA LEU A 30 -14.41 -13.36 -7.89
C LEU A 30 -15.28 -13.86 -6.73
N LEU A 31 -15.62 -15.14 -6.73
CA LEU A 31 -16.46 -15.76 -5.71
C LEU A 31 -15.65 -16.42 -4.62
N ASN A 32 -14.56 -17.10 -4.98
CA ASN A 32 -13.71 -17.81 -4.03
C ASN A 32 -12.27 -17.91 -4.55
N THR A 33 -11.31 -18.07 -3.65
CA THR A 33 -9.89 -18.29 -3.95
C THR A 33 -9.28 -19.20 -2.91
N GLU A 34 -8.79 -20.36 -3.35
CA GLU A 34 -8.21 -21.38 -2.50
C GLU A 34 -6.80 -21.69 -2.97
N SER A 35 -5.84 -21.65 -2.05
CA SER A 35 -4.47 -22.09 -2.34
C SER A 35 -3.78 -22.51 -1.04
N PRO A 36 -3.02 -23.62 -1.04
CA PRO A 36 -2.19 -24.00 0.11
C PRO A 36 -1.04 -23.01 0.36
N ASN A 37 -0.72 -22.15 -0.62
CA ASN A 37 0.39 -21.20 -0.56
C ASN A 37 -0.08 -19.77 -0.26
N LEU A 38 -1.32 -19.57 0.20
CA LEU A 38 -1.79 -18.24 0.58
C LEU A 38 -1.00 -17.71 1.76
N THR A 39 -0.44 -16.51 1.60
CA THR A 39 0.05 -15.69 2.71
C THR A 39 -1.06 -14.89 3.38
N TYR A 40 -2.21 -14.77 2.71
CA TYR A 40 -3.44 -14.27 3.32
C TYR A 40 -3.98 -15.31 4.31
N ALA A 41 -3.96 -14.93 5.59
CA ALA A 41 -4.26 -15.78 6.72
C ALA A 41 -4.85 -14.89 7.84
N PRO A 42 -6.16 -14.57 7.79
CA PRO A 42 -6.77 -13.61 8.72
C PRO A 42 -6.64 -14.03 10.18
N GLU A 43 -6.61 -15.33 10.46
CA GLU A 43 -6.42 -15.91 11.78
C GLU A 43 -5.08 -15.50 12.42
N ARG A 44 -4.04 -15.26 11.62
CA ARG A 44 -2.73 -14.80 12.12
C ARG A 44 -2.74 -13.36 12.59
N LEU A 45 -3.74 -12.57 12.19
CA LEU A 45 -3.93 -11.18 12.61
C LEU A 45 -5.07 -11.04 13.62
N SER A 46 -5.64 -12.15 14.11
CA SER A 46 -6.67 -12.13 15.13
C SER A 46 -6.11 -11.54 16.43
N MET A 47 -6.90 -10.68 17.06
CA MET A 47 -6.59 -10.05 18.35
C MET A 47 -7.54 -10.55 19.46
N GLU A 48 -8.33 -11.60 19.18
CA GLU A 48 -9.34 -12.10 20.12
C GLU A 48 -8.73 -12.83 21.33
N LYS A 49 -7.59 -13.49 21.14
CA LYS A 49 -6.78 -14.13 22.18
C LYS A 49 -5.42 -13.46 22.23
N VAL A 50 -5.14 -12.82 23.36
CA VAL A 50 -3.97 -11.93 23.50
C VAL A 50 -2.64 -12.71 23.58
N GLU A 51 -2.67 -13.98 23.98
CA GLU A 51 -1.47 -14.82 24.11
C GLU A 51 -0.81 -15.16 22.75
N ASP A 52 -1.60 -15.26 21.67
CA ASP A 52 -1.13 -15.60 20.32
C ASP A 52 -1.05 -14.37 19.39
N ALA A 53 -1.27 -13.16 19.92
CA ALA A 53 -1.33 -11.96 19.10
C ALA A 53 0.06 -11.63 18.51
N PRO A 54 0.17 -11.35 17.19
CA PRO A 54 1.45 -11.13 16.51
C PRO A 54 2.14 -9.82 16.90
N PHE A 55 1.39 -8.85 17.44
CA PHE A 55 1.89 -7.58 17.93
C PHE A 55 0.90 -6.96 18.91
N SER A 56 1.41 -6.15 19.83
CA SER A 56 0.62 -5.36 20.76
C SER A 56 0.31 -3.97 20.20
N GLN A 57 -0.59 -3.23 20.87
CA GLN A 57 -0.85 -1.83 20.54
C GLN A 57 0.40 -0.95 20.68
N ALA A 58 1.25 -1.24 21.67
CA ALA A 58 2.49 -0.50 21.91
C ALA A 58 3.49 -0.65 20.76
N ASP A 59 3.58 -1.84 20.16
CA ASP A 59 4.46 -2.10 19.02
C ASP A 59 4.08 -1.22 17.82
N ARG A 60 2.77 -1.03 17.58
CA ARG A 60 2.30 -0.14 16.52
C ARG A 60 2.63 1.32 16.80
N ILE A 61 2.56 1.77 18.05
CA ILE A 61 2.98 3.14 18.44
C ILE A 61 4.49 3.32 18.24
N GLY A 62 5.30 2.32 18.59
CA GLY A 62 6.73 2.31 18.31
C GLY A 62 7.02 2.45 16.82
N GLN A 63 6.33 1.67 15.99
CA GLN A 63 6.46 1.72 14.53
C GLN A 63 6.09 3.10 13.95
N LEU A 64 5.05 3.75 14.48
CA LEU A 64 4.66 5.10 14.05
C LEU A 64 5.69 6.16 14.45
N THR A 65 6.25 6.04 15.65
CA THR A 65 7.26 6.98 16.18
C THR A 65 8.51 7.02 15.31
N MET A 66 8.93 5.87 14.75
CA MET A 66 10.08 5.79 13.84
C MET A 66 9.91 6.59 12.54
N ARG A 67 8.69 7.03 12.20
CA ARG A 67 8.43 7.84 10.99
C ARG A 67 8.55 9.34 11.21
N ASN A 68 8.65 9.81 12.46
CA ASN A 68 8.54 11.24 12.77
C ASN A 68 9.65 12.09 12.14
N LEU A 69 10.89 11.61 12.09
CA LEU A 69 12.01 12.37 11.51
C LEU A 69 11.81 12.60 10.01
N ASP A 70 11.47 11.55 9.27
CA ASP A 70 11.19 11.62 7.82
C ASP A 70 9.96 12.49 7.50
N ILE A 71 8.96 12.49 8.39
CA ILE A 71 7.78 13.38 8.27
C ILE A 71 8.19 14.85 8.43
N VAL A 72 9.04 15.17 9.41
CA VAL A 72 9.54 16.53 9.62
C VAL A 72 10.37 16.97 8.41
N ASP A 73 11.28 16.13 7.94
CA ASP A 73 12.10 16.40 6.76
C ASP A 73 11.23 16.65 5.51
N THR A 74 10.19 15.84 5.31
CA THR A 74 9.25 16.02 4.20
C THR A 74 8.50 17.34 4.30
N ARG A 75 8.05 17.74 5.50
CA ARG A 75 7.41 19.04 5.72
C ARG A 75 8.33 20.21 5.40
N ASP A 76 9.60 20.10 5.79
CA ASP A 76 10.61 21.11 5.43
C ASP A 76 10.89 21.15 3.93
N LYS A 77 10.92 20.00 3.25
CA LYS A 77 11.04 19.97 1.78
C LYS A 77 9.87 20.62 1.08
N LEU A 78 8.64 20.41 1.54
CA LEU A 78 7.47 21.09 0.98
C LEU A 78 7.58 22.62 1.09
N ARG A 79 8.13 23.12 2.21
CA ARG A 79 8.43 24.55 2.38
C ARG A 79 9.48 25.03 1.38
N VAL A 80 10.59 24.31 1.23
CA VAL A 80 11.64 24.65 0.26
C VAL A 80 11.10 24.66 -1.18
N TYR A 81 10.28 23.69 -1.55
CA TYR A 81 9.67 23.64 -2.88
C TYR A 81 8.70 24.79 -3.13
N ALA A 82 8.04 25.29 -2.08
CA ALA A 82 7.23 26.47 -2.20
C ALA A 82 8.05 27.76 -2.31
N GLU A 83 9.11 27.91 -1.50
CA GLU A 83 10.02 29.07 -1.55
C GLU A 83 10.74 29.18 -2.90
N THR A 84 11.06 28.04 -3.52
CA THR A 84 11.69 27.97 -4.85
C THR A 84 10.70 28.12 -6.01
N GLY A 85 9.40 28.28 -5.71
CA GLY A 85 8.36 28.51 -6.72
C GLY A 85 7.91 27.25 -7.49
N LEU A 86 8.30 26.06 -7.05
CA LEU A 86 7.86 24.78 -7.63
C LEU A 86 6.46 24.37 -7.14
N LEU A 87 6.14 24.70 -5.89
CA LEU A 87 4.82 24.49 -5.30
C LEU A 87 4.16 25.83 -4.97
N SER A 88 2.84 25.88 -5.10
CA SER A 88 2.04 27.00 -4.60
C SER A 88 1.58 26.73 -3.18
N LEU A 89 1.90 27.66 -2.28
CA LEU A 89 1.26 27.79 -0.97
C LEU A 89 0.02 28.68 -1.13
N GLY A 90 -1.10 28.12 -1.58
CA GLY A 90 -2.31 28.92 -1.76
C GLY A 90 -3.54 28.13 -2.21
N GLY A 91 -4.60 28.21 -1.41
CA GLY A 91 -5.91 27.62 -1.66
C GLY A 91 -6.51 26.98 -0.40
N SER A 92 -7.76 26.51 -0.46
CA SER A 92 -8.46 25.75 0.60
C SER A 92 -7.81 24.38 0.92
N ALA A 93 -6.59 24.15 0.46
CA ALA A 93 -5.90 22.86 0.55
C ALA A 93 -5.01 22.79 1.80
N ALA A 94 -5.01 21.63 2.45
CA ALA A 94 -4.22 21.39 3.65
C ALA A 94 -2.70 21.28 3.40
N LEU A 95 -2.26 21.18 2.13
CA LEU A 95 -0.85 21.03 1.72
C LEU A 95 -0.55 21.85 0.45
N ALA A 96 0.73 22.12 0.22
CA ALA A 96 1.22 22.81 -0.97
C ALA A 96 0.88 22.03 -2.25
N GLN A 97 0.51 22.74 -3.32
CA GLN A 97 0.05 22.15 -4.58
C GLN A 97 1.06 22.33 -5.70
N LEU A 98 1.05 21.41 -6.67
CA LEU A 98 1.80 21.57 -7.91
C LEU A 98 1.24 22.75 -8.70
N ASN A 99 2.12 23.55 -9.29
CA ASN A 99 1.71 24.58 -10.22
C ASN A 99 1.20 23.92 -11.51
N ASP A 100 -0.09 24.06 -11.81
CA ASP A 100 -0.63 23.66 -13.11
C ASP A 100 0.08 24.49 -14.20
N GLY A 101 0.84 23.81 -15.06
CA GLY A 101 1.53 24.41 -16.21
C GLY A 101 0.60 24.92 -17.31
N SER A 102 -0.65 25.28 -17.00
CA SER A 102 -1.70 25.71 -17.95
C SER A 102 -1.67 27.20 -18.30
N LYS A 103 -0.58 27.92 -17.98
CA LYS A 103 -0.33 29.25 -18.57
C LYS A 103 0.66 29.15 -19.72
N LYS A 104 0.11 28.92 -20.91
CA LYS A 104 0.58 29.56 -22.14
C LYS A 104 -0.63 30.17 -22.85
#